data_AF-A0A1G9DQG0-F1
#
_entry.id   AF-A0A1G9DQG0-F1
#
_cell.length_a   1.000
_cell.length_b   1.000
_cell.length_c   1.000
_cell.angle_alpha   90.00
_cell.angle_beta   90.00
_cell.angle_gamma   90.00
#
_symmetry.space_group_name_H-M   'P 1'
#
loop_
_entity.id
_entity.type
_entity.pdbx_description
1 polymer ?
#
loop_
_entity_poly.entity_id
_entity_poly.type
_entity_poly.pdbx_seq_one_letter_code
_entity_poly.pdbx_strand_id
1 'polypeptide(L)' 'MDANIPEQTALIIIAVKENDNATDGILFNLTKEYLLKPGQTLIVLGEDAHLNKLKKLVEN' A
#
# COMPACT_ATOMS: atom_id res chain seq x y z
N MET A 1 -3.30 12.01 -7.63
CA MET A 1 -1.87 11.93 -7.25
C MET A 1 -1.47 10.47 -7.42
N ASP A 2 -0.61 10.18 -8.39
CA ASP A 2 -0.02 8.85 -8.58
C ASP A 2 1.04 8.64 -7.50
N ALA A 3 0.67 7.97 -6.42
CA ALA A 3 1.57 7.71 -5.31
C ALA A 3 2.30 6.37 -5.55
N ASN A 4 3.49 6.43 -6.15
CA ASN A 4 4.44 5.31 -6.15
C ASN A 4 5.00 5.11 -4.73
N ILE A 5 4.22 4.45 -3.88
CA ILE A 5 4.54 4.21 -2.46
C ILE A 5 5.89 3.50 -2.25
N PRO A 6 6.27 2.46 -3.02
CA PRO A 6 7.52 1.74 -2.81
C PRO A 6 8.78 2.62 -2.97
N GLU A 7 8.79 3.52 -3.95
CA GLU A 7 9.97 4.36 -4.26
C GLU A 7 10.19 5.45 -3.21
N GLN A 8 9.14 5.90 -2.52
CA GLN A 8 9.24 7.00 -1.55
C GLN A 8 9.41 6.53 -0.10
N THR A 9 9.03 5.27 0.20
CA THR A 9 8.98 4.79 1.59
C THR A 9 9.95 3.65 1.87
N ALA A 10 10.55 3.02 0.84
CA ALA A 10 11.36 1.80 0.97
C ALA A 10 10.61 0.63 1.66
N LEU A 11 9.28 0.70 1.72
CA LEU A 11 8.43 -0.38 2.21
C LEU A 11 8.26 -1.44 1.12
N ILE A 12 8.33 -2.70 1.53
CA ILE A 12 8.04 -3.83 0.66
C ILE A 12 6.55 -4.10 0.76
N ILE A 13 5.81 -3.87 -0.32
CA ILE A 13 4.38 -4.20 -0.39
C ILE A 13 4.26 -5.69 -0.68
N ILE A 14 3.66 -6.45 0.24
CA ILE A 14 3.42 -7.89 0.04
C ILE A 14 2.10 -8.08 -0.70
N ALA A 15 1.06 -7.38 -0.23
CA ALA A 15 -0.30 -7.59 -0.71
C ALA A 15 -1.21 -6.39 -0.45
N VAL A 16 -2.33 -6.38 -1.17
CA VAL A 16 -3.47 -5.48 -0.94
C VAL A 16 -4.71 -6.33 -0.72
N LYS A 17 -5.41 -6.10 0.38
CA LYS A 17 -6.77 -6.60 0.55
C LYS A 17 -7.74 -5.60 -0.08
N GLU A 18 -8.53 -6.09 -1.03
CA GLU A 18 -9.66 -5.36 -1.58
C GLU A 18 -10.70 -5.01 -0.49
N ASN A 19 -11.51 -3.99 -0.74
CA ASN A 19 -12.46 -3.43 0.23
C ASN A 19 -13.46 -4.49 0.75
N ASP A 20 -14.10 -4.26 1.91
CA ASP A 20 -14.86 -5.30 2.66
C ASP A 20 -16.03 -5.97 1.91
N ASN A 21 -16.44 -5.44 0.75
CA ASN A 21 -17.43 -6.06 -0.14
C ASN A 21 -16.83 -7.08 -1.13
N ALA A 22 -15.50 -7.22 -1.20
CA ALA A 22 -14.83 -8.21 -2.04
C ALA A 22 -14.60 -9.47 -1.22
N THR A 23 -15.38 -10.51 -1.53
CA THR A 23 -15.48 -11.73 -0.73
C THR A 23 -14.17 -12.51 -0.57
N ASP A 24 -13.14 -12.30 -1.42
CA ASP A 24 -11.90 -13.12 -1.39
C ASP A 24 -10.67 -12.49 -2.08
N GLY A 25 -10.53 -11.16 -2.08
CA GLY A 25 -9.50 -10.51 -2.91
C GLY A 25 -8.23 -10.07 -2.19
N ILE A 26 -7.43 -10.97 -1.60
CA ILE A 26 -6.04 -10.58 -1.26
C ILE A 26 -5.20 -10.69 -2.54
N LEU A 27 -4.77 -9.54 -3.05
CA LEU A 27 -3.90 -9.43 -4.22
C LEU A 27 -2.44 -9.49 -3.76
N PHE A 28 -1.74 -10.56 -4.13
CA PHE A 28 -0.31 -10.72 -3.89
C PHE A 28 0.52 -10.24 -5.08
N ASN A 29 1.77 -9.87 -4.82
CA ASN A 29 2.76 -9.53 -5.86
C ASN A 29 2.27 -8.43 -6.81
N LEU A 30 1.86 -7.30 -6.23
CA LEU A 30 1.40 -6.14 -6.97
C LEU A 30 2.52 -5.58 -7.84
N THR A 31 2.20 -5.27 -9.09
CA THR A 31 3.14 -4.59 -9.98
C THR A 31 3.38 -3.16 -9.50
N LYS A 32 4.51 -2.56 -9.91
CA LYS A 32 4.82 -1.15 -9.58
C LYS A 32 3.78 -0.16 -10.11
N GLU A 33 2.98 -0.57 -11.07
CA GLU A 33 1.91 0.22 -11.70
C GLU A 33 0.58 0.10 -10.95
N TYR A 34 0.53 -0.70 -9.88
CA TYR A 34 -0.70 -0.87 -9.12
C TYR A 34 -1.08 0.42 -8.38
N LEU A 35 -2.17 1.03 -8.83
CA LEU A 35 -2.74 2.21 -8.21
C LEU A 35 -3.67 1.81 -7.05
N LEU A 36 -3.32 2.28 -5.86
CA LEU A 36 -4.12 2.09 -4.67
C LEU A 36 -5.44 2.86 -4.75
N LYS A 37 -6.51 2.20 -4.31
CA LYS A 37 -7.85 2.75 -4.25
C LYS A 37 -8.26 3.01 -2.80
N PRO A 38 -9.07 4.05 -2.54
CA PRO A 38 -9.63 4.28 -1.21
C PRO A 38 -10.37 3.06 -0.66
N GLY A 39 -10.20 2.79 0.63
CA GLY A 39 -10.83 1.66 1.33
C GLY A 39 -10.10 0.33 1.20
N GLN A 40 -9.02 0.25 0.43
CA GLN A 40 -8.16 -0.93 0.40
C GLN A 40 -7.23 -0.97 1.62
N THR A 41 -6.90 -2.18 2.08
CA THR A 41 -5.92 -2.38 3.16
C THR A 41 -4.58 -2.82 2.58
N LEU A 42 -3.53 -2.05 2.86
CA LEU A 42 -2.16 -2.33 2.43
C LEU A 42 -1.45 -3.24 3.45
N ILE A 43 -0.83 -4.33 2.99
CA ILE A 43 0.01 -5.21 3.81
C ILE A 43 1.47 -5.01 3.38
N VAL A 44 2.28 -4.47 4.28
CA VAL A 44 3.67 -4.06 4.01
C VAL A 44 4.64 -4.61 5.04
N LEU A 45 5.89 -4.83 4.63
CA LEU A 45 7.03 -5.08 5.52
C LEU A 45 8.01 -3.92 5.45
N GLY A 46 8.55 -3.56 6.61
CA GLY A 46 9.61 -2.57 6.74
C GLY A 46 9.78 -2.12 8.18
N GLU A 47 10.68 -1.16 8.37
CA GLU A 47 10.93 -0.55 9.68
C GLU A 47 9.86 0.49 10.04
N ASP A 48 9.62 0.70 11.33
CA ASP A 48 8.64 1.68 11.82
C ASP A 48 8.89 3.10 11.28
N ALA A 49 10.17 3.46 11.08
CA ALA A 49 10.56 4.74 10.50
C ALA A 49 10.01 4.94 9.07
N HIS A 50 9.91 3.86 8.29
CA HIS A 50 9.37 3.85 6.94
C HIS A 50 7.84 3.89 6.92
N LEU A 51 7.19 3.21 7.88
CA LEU A 51 5.75 3.30 8.06
C LEU A 51 5.32 4.74 8.41
N ASN A 52 6.11 5.46 9.21
CA ASN A 52 5.83 6.85 9.54
C ASN A 52 5.97 7.80 8.34
N LYS A 53 6.89 7.50 7.39
CA LYS A 53 6.97 8.24 6.12
C LYS A 53 5.73 8.02 5.28
N LEU A 54 5.23 6.78 5.21
CA LEU A 54 4.00 6.43 4.51
C LEU A 54 2.80 7.22 5.04
N LYS A 55 2.61 7.27 6.36
CA LYS A 55 1.49 8.01 6.98
C LYS A 55 1.53 9.49 6.62
N LYS A 56 2.71 10.12 6.67
CA LYS A 56 2.90 11.54 6.32
C LYS A 56 2.62 11.87 4.84
N LEU A 57 2.82 10.91 3.94
CA LEU A 57 2.51 11.08 2.51
C LEU A 57 1.01 11.05 2.23
N VAL A 58 0.23 10.37 3.06
CA VAL A 58 -1.23 10.22 2.91
C VAL A 58 -1.99 11.36 3.60
N GLU A 59 -1.39 12.02 4.59
CA GLU A 59 -1.98 13.16 5.31
C GLU A 59 -1.82 14.53 4.61
N ASN A 60 -1.13 14.60 3.46
CA ASN A 60 -1.06 15.80 2.60
C ASN A 60 -1.88 15.62 1.32
#